data_AF-A0A7W1ZQ24-F1
#
_entry.id   AF-A0A7W1ZQ24-F1
#
_cell.length_a   1.000
_cell.length_b   1.000
_cell.length_c   1.000
_cell.angle_alpha   90.00
_cell.angle_beta   90.00
_cell.angle_gamma   90.00
#
_symmetry.space_group_name_H-M   'P 1'
#
loop_
_entity.id
_entity.type
_entity.pdbx_description
1 polymer ?
#
loop_
_entity_poly.entity_id
_entity_poly.type
_entity_poly.pdbx_seq_one_letter_code
_entity_poly.pdbx_strand_id
1 'polypeptide(L)'
;MAEGYLKQYAAENEGRFPFHTNGYGDAVLLIPDVWLECFSGAGYDTQAWIQAQRTGSDVPEDQCGRVYVQGLSLTNDPEIILLFDKIPTAGDHRHFFSRIWAPPVREVVKIKGAEIIPESEWLDVTKRQIELLVVAGISREQAVAYYTVKQIGSERVD
;
A
#
# COMPACT_ATOMS: atom_id res chain seq x y z
N MET A 1 -4.90 10.80 -5.80
CA MET A 1 -4.30 9.45 -5.86
C MET A 1 -2.98 9.47 -5.12
N ALA A 2 -2.64 8.40 -4.39
CA ALA A 2 -1.45 8.35 -3.52
C ALA A 2 -0.12 8.59 -4.26
N GLU A 3 -0.01 8.16 -5.53
CA GLU A 3 1.21 8.33 -6.37
C GLU A 3 1.70 9.78 -6.44
N GLY A 4 0.79 10.74 -6.62
CA GLY A 4 1.14 12.16 -6.70
C GLY A 4 1.82 12.67 -5.43
N TYR A 5 1.27 12.30 -4.26
CA TYR A 5 1.83 12.65 -2.96
C TYR A 5 3.22 12.02 -2.74
N LEU A 6 3.37 10.74 -3.07
CA LEU A 6 4.65 10.03 -2.95
C LEU A 6 5.72 10.66 -3.85
N LYS A 7 5.37 11.04 -5.09
CA LYS A 7 6.31 11.67 -6.02
C LYS A 7 6.65 13.10 -5.65
N GLN A 8 5.68 13.87 -5.17
CA GLN A 8 5.93 15.22 -4.67
C GLN A 8 6.91 15.17 -3.49
N TYR A 9 6.65 14.31 -2.50
CA TYR A 9 7.58 14.10 -1.39
C TYR A 9 8.97 13.71 -1.90
N ALA A 10 9.05 12.73 -2.80
CA ALA A 10 10.34 12.29 -3.32
C ALA A 10 11.09 13.39 -4.09
N ALA A 11 10.40 14.25 -4.84
CA ALA A 11 11.01 15.38 -5.54
C ALA A 11 11.69 16.37 -4.57
N GLU A 12 11.16 16.49 -3.36
CA GLU A 12 11.71 17.34 -2.29
C GLU A 12 12.75 16.62 -1.42
N ASN A 13 12.87 15.29 -1.55
CA ASN A 13 13.70 14.43 -0.68
C ASN A 13 14.71 13.58 -1.49
N GLU A 14 15.48 14.23 -2.38
CA GLU A 14 16.55 13.59 -3.18
C GLU A 14 16.07 12.39 -4.01
N GLY A 15 14.79 12.36 -4.38
CA GLY A 15 14.16 11.25 -5.08
C GLY A 15 13.78 10.05 -4.21
N ARG A 16 13.96 10.10 -2.89
CA ARG A 16 13.60 9.00 -1.98
C ARG A 16 12.14 9.10 -1.55
N PHE A 17 11.43 7.98 -1.56
CA PHE A 17 10.07 7.93 -1.02
C PHE A 17 10.11 7.97 0.52
N PRO A 18 8.99 8.31 1.19
CA PRO A 18 8.93 8.39 2.65
C PRO A 18 9.42 7.11 3.32
N PHE A 19 10.20 7.27 4.38
CA PHE A 19 10.72 6.17 5.19
C PHE A 19 10.64 6.53 6.67
N HIS A 20 10.11 5.61 7.48
CA HIS A 20 10.10 5.74 8.93
C HIS A 20 10.36 4.38 9.60
N THR A 21 11.18 4.39 10.65
CA THR A 21 11.58 3.16 11.35
C THR A 21 10.43 2.48 12.10
N ASN A 22 9.36 3.21 12.40
CA ASN A 22 8.18 2.67 13.08
C ASN A 22 7.16 2.07 12.10
N GLY A 23 7.31 2.26 10.78
CA GLY A 23 6.46 1.64 9.79
C GLY A 23 5.82 2.58 8.78
N TYR A 24 4.91 2.00 8.01
CA TYR A 24 4.13 2.66 6.97
C TYR A 24 3.32 3.83 7.52
N GLY A 25 2.61 3.61 8.62
CA GLY A 25 1.68 4.60 9.14
C GLY A 25 2.40 5.92 9.43
N ASP A 26 3.55 5.85 10.10
CA ASP A 26 4.37 7.02 10.40
C ASP A 26 5.11 7.57 9.17
N ALA A 27 5.49 6.72 8.21
CA ALA A 27 6.08 7.18 6.96
C ALA A 27 5.11 8.08 6.16
N VAL A 28 3.80 7.79 6.19
CA VAL A 28 2.78 8.66 5.57
C VAL A 28 2.71 10.02 6.23
N LEU A 29 2.91 10.10 7.56
CA LEU A 29 2.88 11.37 8.29
C LEU A 29 4.02 12.32 7.94
N LEU A 30 5.07 11.82 7.28
CA LEU A 30 6.15 12.67 6.75
C LEU A 30 5.71 13.48 5.52
N ILE A 31 4.62 13.07 4.84
CA ILE A 31 4.14 13.73 3.63
C ILE A 31 3.33 14.98 4.01
N PRO A 32 3.77 16.19 3.61
CA PRO A 32 3.02 17.42 3.88
C PRO A 32 1.66 17.43 3.17
N ASP A 33 0.64 17.97 3.85
CA ASP A 33 -0.73 18.15 3.32
C ASP A 33 -1.33 16.88 2.68
N VAL A 34 -0.94 15.72 3.21
CA VAL A 34 -1.35 14.42 2.67
C VAL A 34 -2.84 14.19 2.83
N TRP A 35 -3.49 13.77 1.75
CA TRP A 35 -4.86 13.27 1.83
C TRP A 35 -4.86 11.81 2.25
N LEU A 36 -5.01 11.58 3.56
CA LEU A 36 -4.85 10.28 4.24
C LEU A 36 -5.76 9.17 3.67
N GLU A 37 -6.91 9.54 3.10
CA GLU A 37 -7.86 8.62 2.48
C GLU A 37 -7.25 7.89 1.26
N CYS A 38 -6.25 8.48 0.61
CA CYS A 38 -5.49 7.79 -0.44
C CYS A 38 -4.63 6.62 0.11
N PHE A 39 -4.46 6.54 1.43
CA PHE A 39 -3.56 5.64 2.15
C PHE A 39 -4.31 4.68 3.09
N SER A 40 -5.53 5.01 3.54
CA SER A 40 -6.26 4.17 4.49
C SER A 40 -6.68 2.81 3.90
N GLY A 41 -6.97 2.71 2.61
CA GLY A 41 -7.46 1.48 2.00
C GLY A 41 -8.91 1.19 2.39
N ALA A 42 -9.55 0.24 1.68
CA ALA A 42 -10.97 -0.02 1.86
C ALA A 42 -11.28 -0.76 3.17
N GLY A 43 -12.29 -0.29 3.90
CA GLY A 43 -12.70 -0.86 5.20
C GLY A 43 -11.91 -0.35 6.41
N TYR A 44 -10.97 0.57 6.19
CA TYR A 44 -10.17 1.23 7.22
C TYR A 44 -10.41 2.73 7.19
N ASP A 45 -10.22 3.40 8.32
CA ASP A 45 -10.40 4.85 8.44
C ASP A 45 -9.08 5.59 8.64
N THR A 46 -9.14 6.92 8.64
CA THR A 46 -7.99 7.81 8.82
C THR A 46 -7.77 8.25 10.27
N GLN A 47 -8.58 7.77 11.23
CA GLN A 47 -8.54 8.21 12.64
C GLN A 47 -7.24 7.85 13.32
N ALA A 48 -6.63 6.70 12.99
CA ALA A 48 -5.33 6.30 13.53
C ALA A 48 -4.25 7.37 13.24
N TRP A 49 -4.16 7.82 11.99
CA TRP A 49 -3.27 8.90 11.56
C TRP A 49 -3.62 10.25 12.21
N ILE A 50 -4.90 10.61 12.26
CA ILE A 50 -5.36 11.87 12.88
C ILE A 50 -4.96 11.91 14.36
N GLN A 51 -5.11 10.79 15.07
CA GLN A 51 -4.76 10.69 16.48
C GLN A 51 -3.24 10.75 16.69
N ALA A 52 -2.47 10.05 15.85
CA ALA A 52 -1.01 10.10 15.83
C ALA A 52 -0.50 11.53 15.60
N GLN A 53 -1.03 12.25 14.61
CA GLN A 53 -0.68 13.65 14.36
C GLN A 53 -0.95 14.57 15.56
N ARG A 54 -2.05 14.34 16.28
CA ARG A 54 -2.43 15.16 17.45
C ARG A 54 -1.58 14.90 18.67
N THR A 55 -1.15 13.65 18.87
CA THR A 55 -0.50 13.22 20.12
C THR A 55 0.99 12.96 19.98
N GLY A 56 1.51 12.90 18.75
CA GLY A 56 2.88 12.47 18.46
C GLY A 56 3.10 10.98 18.72
N SER A 57 2.03 10.18 18.79
CA SER A 57 2.13 8.72 18.91
C SER A 57 2.36 8.06 17.56
N ASP A 58 2.85 6.83 17.57
CA ASP A 58 2.98 6.00 16.37
C ASP A 58 1.61 5.58 15.83
N VAL A 59 1.51 5.37 14.53
CA VAL A 59 0.34 4.80 13.86
C VAL A 59 0.44 3.26 13.88
N PRO A 60 -0.53 2.55 14.48
CA PRO A 60 -0.52 1.07 14.48
C PRO A 60 -0.68 0.48 13.08
N GLU A 61 0.27 -0.37 12.66
CA GLU A 61 0.29 -1.01 11.33
C GLU A 61 -0.92 -1.92 11.03
N ASP A 62 -1.57 -2.43 12.08
CA ASP A 62 -2.80 -3.22 11.96
C ASP A 62 -4.01 -2.36 11.60
N GLN A 63 -3.97 -1.05 11.84
CA GLN A 63 -5.00 -0.08 11.45
C GLN A 63 -4.76 0.53 10.06
N CYS A 64 -3.70 0.11 9.38
CA CYS A 64 -3.41 0.47 8.01
C CYS A 64 -4.03 -0.55 7.04
N GLY A 65 -4.96 -0.13 6.18
CA GLY A 65 -5.60 -1.02 5.20
C GLY A 65 -4.78 -1.30 3.94
N ARG A 66 -3.62 -0.65 3.81
CA ARG A 66 -2.66 -0.83 2.73
C ARG A 66 -1.31 -1.27 3.27
N VAL A 67 -0.53 -1.89 2.41
CA VAL A 67 0.89 -2.18 2.63
C VAL A 67 1.69 -1.20 1.79
N TYR A 68 2.68 -0.56 2.41
CA TYR A 68 3.61 0.35 1.76
C TYR A 68 5.02 -0.22 1.80
N VAL A 69 5.68 -0.24 0.65
CA VAL A 69 7.03 -0.76 0.48
C VAL A 69 8.02 0.39 0.68
N GLN A 70 8.73 0.35 1.80
CA GLN A 70 9.67 1.40 2.19
C GLN A 70 11.07 1.18 1.58
N GLY A 71 11.89 2.23 1.58
CA GLY A 71 13.30 2.15 1.16
C GLY A 71 13.51 2.25 -0.37
N LEU A 72 12.47 2.64 -1.11
CA LEU A 72 12.51 2.85 -2.55
C LEU A 72 12.70 4.33 -2.90
N SER A 73 12.96 4.59 -4.17
CA SER A 73 13.22 5.90 -4.76
C SER A 73 12.71 5.97 -6.20
N LEU A 74 12.69 7.17 -6.77
CA LEU A 74 12.26 7.43 -8.15
C LEU A 74 13.13 6.73 -9.22
N THR A 75 14.33 6.27 -8.86
CA THR A 75 15.26 5.59 -9.79
C THR A 75 15.08 4.08 -9.82
N ASN A 76 14.28 3.52 -8.90
CA ASN A 76 13.95 2.10 -8.91
C ASN A 76 13.06 1.74 -10.12
N ASP A 77 12.95 0.44 -10.41
CA ASP A 77 12.12 -0.04 -11.51
C ASP A 77 10.68 0.48 -11.34
N PRO A 78 10.12 1.19 -12.35
CA PRO A 78 8.81 1.83 -12.23
C PRO A 78 7.65 0.85 -12.17
N GLU A 79 7.88 -0.45 -12.41
CA GLU A 79 6.88 -1.51 -12.24
C GLU A 79 6.83 -2.05 -10.80
N ILE A 80 7.73 -1.61 -9.91
CA ILE A 80 7.65 -1.94 -8.49
C ILE A 80 6.40 -1.28 -7.91
N ILE A 81 5.60 -2.10 -7.22
CA ILE A 81 4.46 -1.63 -6.45
C ILE A 81 4.97 -0.97 -5.16
N LEU A 82 4.63 0.31 -4.99
CA LEU A 82 4.96 1.10 -3.81
C LEU A 82 3.92 0.93 -2.70
N LEU A 83 2.64 0.83 -3.07
CA LEU A 83 1.51 0.75 -2.14
C LEU A 83 0.45 -0.18 -2.71
N PHE A 84 -0.18 -1.02 -1.89
CA PHE A 84 -1.27 -1.88 -2.33
C PHE A 84 -2.26 -2.22 -1.21
N ASP A 85 -3.49 -2.55 -1.57
CA ASP A 85 -4.51 -2.98 -0.60
C ASP A 85 -4.12 -4.29 0.10
N LYS A 86 -4.23 -4.31 1.44
CA LYS A 86 -3.93 -5.48 2.29
C LYS A 86 -4.94 -6.61 2.07
N ILE A 87 -6.20 -6.26 1.79
CA ILE A 87 -7.28 -7.20 1.45
C ILE A 87 -7.86 -6.86 0.08
N PRO A 88 -8.31 -7.85 -0.70
CA PRO A 88 -8.96 -7.56 -1.96
C PRO A 88 -10.39 -7.06 -1.71
N THR A 89 -10.88 -6.21 -2.60
CA THR A 89 -12.26 -5.69 -2.55
C THR A 89 -13.04 -6.04 -3.81
N ALA A 90 -14.36 -6.11 -3.69
CA ALA A 90 -15.22 -6.17 -4.86
C ALA A 90 -15.08 -4.84 -5.61
N GLY A 91 -14.47 -4.87 -6.80
CA GLY A 91 -14.04 -3.67 -7.53
C GLY A 91 -15.07 -2.53 -7.50
N ASP A 92 -14.70 -1.42 -6.86
CA ASP A 92 -15.61 -0.30 -6.64
C ASP A 92 -15.57 0.63 -7.85
N HIS A 93 -16.54 0.51 -8.77
CA HIS A 93 -17.01 1.61 -9.65
C HIS A 93 -18.34 1.30 -10.40
N ARG A 94 -19.11 0.27 -10.04
CA ARG A 94 -20.41 -0.02 -10.72
C ARG A 94 -21.56 -0.32 -9.75
N HIS A 95 -22.76 0.05 -10.20
CA HIS A 95 -24.05 0.05 -9.50
C HIS A 95 -24.30 -1.17 -8.58
N PHE A 96 -25.10 -0.97 -7.53
CA PHE A 96 -25.38 -1.88 -6.40
C PHE A 96 -25.53 -3.37 -6.74
N PHE A 97 -26.22 -3.77 -7.82
CA PHE A 97 -26.40 -5.18 -8.18
C PHE A 97 -25.17 -5.85 -8.83
N SER A 98 -24.28 -5.05 -9.43
CA SER A 98 -23.04 -5.56 -10.04
C SER A 98 -21.94 -5.86 -9.01
N ARG A 99 -22.06 -5.35 -7.78
CA ARG A 99 -21.11 -5.59 -6.67
C ARG A 99 -21.11 -7.03 -6.14
N ILE A 100 -22.25 -7.74 -6.23
CA ILE A 100 -22.36 -9.10 -5.66
C ILE A 100 -21.57 -10.14 -6.47
N TRP A 101 -21.34 -9.88 -7.76
CA TRP A 101 -20.70 -10.81 -8.69
C TRP A 101 -19.38 -10.29 -9.26
N ALA A 102 -18.93 -9.11 -8.82
CA ALA A 102 -17.65 -8.57 -9.25
C ALA A 102 -16.51 -9.43 -8.67
N PRO A 103 -15.56 -9.90 -9.50
CA PRO A 103 -14.41 -10.59 -8.98
C PRO A 103 -13.61 -9.68 -8.05
N PRO A 104 -13.00 -10.22 -6.98
CA PRO A 104 -12.16 -9.45 -6.08
C PRO A 104 -10.93 -8.90 -6.80
N VAL A 105 -10.57 -7.67 -6.47
CA VAL A 105 -9.41 -6.95 -7.02
C VAL A 105 -8.64 -6.24 -5.91
N ARG A 106 -7.40 -5.84 -6.20
CA ARG A 106 -6.60 -4.95 -5.35
C ARG A 106 -6.22 -3.71 -6.13
N GLU A 107 -6.35 -2.55 -5.50
CA GLU A 107 -5.70 -1.36 -6.01
C GLU A 107 -4.21 -1.41 -5.62
N VAL A 108 -3.36 -1.10 -6.59
CA VAL A 108 -1.92 -0.97 -6.40
C VAL A 108 -1.46 0.36 -6.95
N VAL A 109 -0.38 0.88 -6.40
CA VAL A 109 0.24 2.13 -6.79
C VAL A 109 1.70 1.88 -7.13
N LYS A 110 2.09 2.25 -8.34
CA LYS A 110 3.46 2.21 -8.86
C LYS A 110 3.96 3.64 -9.07
N ILE A 111 5.23 3.79 -9.45
CA ILE A 111 5.80 5.11 -9.80
C ILE A 111 5.04 5.78 -10.97
N LYS A 112 4.51 4.97 -11.90
CA LYS A 112 3.78 5.45 -13.08
C LYS A 112 2.27 5.71 -12.84
N GLY A 113 1.75 5.38 -11.66
CA GLY A 113 0.33 5.56 -11.35
C GLY A 113 -0.31 4.35 -10.67
N ALA A 114 -1.62 4.43 -10.51
CA ALA A 114 -2.43 3.37 -9.90
C ALA A 114 -2.91 2.37 -10.96
N GLU A 115 -3.07 1.11 -10.53
CA GLU A 115 -3.55 0.00 -11.34
C GLU A 115 -4.45 -0.89 -10.48
N ILE A 116 -5.42 -1.55 -11.12
CA ILE A 116 -6.29 -2.55 -10.46
C ILE A 116 -5.83 -3.93 -10.90
N ILE A 117 -5.46 -4.77 -9.94
CA ILE A 117 -5.01 -6.15 -10.17
C ILE A 117 -6.12 -7.12 -9.75
N PRO A 118 -6.58 -8.02 -10.63
CA PRO A 118 -7.47 -9.10 -10.25
C PRO A 118 -6.84 -10.01 -9.19
N GLU A 119 -7.60 -10.41 -8.17
CA GLU A 119 -7.07 -11.31 -7.12
C GLU A 119 -6.58 -12.64 -7.70
N SER A 120 -7.15 -13.10 -8.81
CA SER A 120 -6.71 -14.29 -9.54
C SER A 120 -5.27 -14.19 -10.08
N GLU A 121 -4.76 -12.98 -10.29
CA GLU A 121 -3.41 -12.71 -10.78
C GLU A 121 -2.43 -12.36 -9.65
N TRP A 122 -2.94 -12.13 -8.43
CA TRP A 122 -2.17 -11.58 -7.32
C TRP A 122 -0.97 -12.43 -6.93
N LEU A 123 -1.09 -13.76 -7.02
CA LEU A 123 0.00 -14.68 -6.69
C LEU A 123 1.19 -14.52 -7.64
N ASP A 124 0.94 -14.40 -8.95
CA ASP A 124 2.01 -14.27 -9.94
C ASP A 124 2.62 -12.86 -9.92
N VAL A 125 1.80 -11.85 -9.68
CA VAL A 125 2.26 -10.48 -9.41
C VAL A 125 3.19 -10.46 -8.20
N THR A 126 2.79 -11.09 -7.09
CA THR A 126 3.59 -11.17 -5.85
C THR A 126 4.96 -11.78 -6.11
N LYS A 127 5.03 -12.92 -6.83
CA LYS A 127 6.32 -13.56 -7.16
C LYS A 127 7.22 -12.62 -7.95
N ARG A 128 6.67 -11.95 -8.98
CA ARG A 128 7.43 -10.98 -9.78
C ARG A 128 7.91 -9.80 -8.94
N GLN A 129 7.06 -9.27 -8.07
CA GLN A 129 7.41 -8.13 -7.23
C GLN A 129 8.51 -8.46 -6.21
N ILE A 130 8.49 -9.65 -5.61
CA ILE A 130 9.57 -10.10 -4.73
C ILE A 130 10.92 -10.07 -5.46
N GLU A 131 10.98 -10.56 -6.70
CA GLU A 131 12.21 -10.50 -7.49
C GLU A 131 12.64 -9.05 -7.80
N LEU A 132 11.71 -8.18 -8.17
CA LEU A 132 12.02 -6.76 -8.43
C LEU A 132 12.53 -6.05 -7.16
N LEU A 133 11.95 -6.35 -6.00
CA LEU A 133 12.40 -5.78 -4.72
C LEU A 133 13.80 -6.27 -4.34
N VAL A 134 14.11 -7.54 -4.58
CA VAL A 134 15.46 -8.08 -4.36
C VAL A 134 16.48 -7.40 -5.27
N VAL A 135 16.14 -7.18 -6.54
CA VAL A 135 16.98 -6.42 -7.48
C VAL A 135 17.15 -4.96 -7.02
N ALA A 136 16.12 -4.37 -6.42
CA ALA A 136 16.17 -3.02 -5.84
C ALA A 136 16.99 -2.94 -4.53
N GLY A 137 17.51 -4.05 -4.02
CA GLY A 137 18.34 -4.11 -2.82
C GLY A 137 17.59 -4.39 -1.52
N ILE A 138 16.28 -4.66 -1.58
CA ILE A 138 15.51 -5.13 -0.42
C ILE A 138 15.84 -6.61 -0.17
N SER A 139 16.02 -7.02 1.09
CA SER A 139 16.28 -8.43 1.38
C SER A 139 15.08 -9.29 0.95
N ARG A 140 15.35 -10.53 0.52
CA ARG A 140 14.27 -11.45 0.12
C ARG A 140 13.27 -11.69 1.26
N GLU A 141 13.77 -11.79 2.49
CA GLU A 141 12.93 -11.95 3.68
C GLU A 141 11.97 -10.77 3.85
N GLN A 142 12.47 -9.54 3.77
CA GLN A 142 11.64 -8.33 3.86
C GLN A 142 10.67 -8.23 2.68
N ALA A 143 11.12 -8.54 1.46
CA ALA A 143 10.28 -8.54 0.27
C ALA A 143 9.12 -9.53 0.42
N VAL A 144 9.38 -10.75 0.88
CA VAL A 144 8.34 -11.75 1.18
C VAL A 144 7.41 -11.25 2.29
N ALA A 145 7.95 -10.64 3.35
CA ALA A 145 7.16 -10.15 4.48
C ALA A 145 6.08 -9.17 4.04
N TYR A 146 6.37 -8.23 3.13
CA TYR A 146 5.37 -7.28 2.60
C TYR A 146 4.16 -7.98 1.98
N TYR A 147 4.37 -9.06 1.22
CA TYR A 147 3.28 -9.79 0.54
C TYR A 147 2.65 -10.89 1.39
N THR A 148 3.23 -11.19 2.56
CA THR A 148 2.72 -12.21 3.50
C THR A 148 1.99 -11.56 4.69
N VAL A 149 1.94 -10.22 4.76
CA VAL A 149 1.17 -9.51 5.80
C VAL A 149 -0.25 -10.06 5.81
N LYS A 150 -0.51 -10.77 6.91
CA LYS A 150 -1.60 -11.69 7.19
C LYS A 150 -2.92 -11.28 6.50
N GLN A 151 -3.37 -12.10 5.55
CA GLN A 151 -4.72 -12.09 4.97
C GLN A 151 -5.76 -12.51 6.04
N ILE A 152 -5.90 -11.76 7.14
CA ILE A 152 -6.93 -12.04 8.16
C ILE A 152 -8.27 -11.60 7.57
N GLY A 153 -8.92 -12.54 6.89
CA GLY A 153 -10.25 -12.36 6.32
C GLY A 153 -10.87 -13.65 5.80
N SER A 154 -10.29 -14.83 6.05
CA SER A 154 -10.91 -16.12 5.72
C SER A 154 -10.70 -17.20 6.79
N GLU A 155 -10.95 -16.88 8.06
CA GLU A 155 -11.47 -17.91 8.96
C GLU A 155 -12.99 -17.89 8.77
N ARG A 156 -13.47 -18.73 7.85
CA ARG A 156 -14.84 -19.23 7.95
C ARG A 156 -14.91 -19.99 9.26
N VAL A 157 -15.68 -19.47 10.20
CA VAL A 157 -16.19 -20.26 11.31
C VAL A 157 -17.19 -21.22 10.68
N ASP A 158 -16.88 -22.51 10.73
CA ASP A 158 -17.77 -23.61 10.38
C ASP A 158 -19.03 -23.63 11.28
#